data_AF-A0A2D9RIG5-F1
#
_entry.id   AF-A0A2D9RIG5-F1
#
_cell.length_a   1.000
_cell.length_b   1.000
_cell.length_c   1.000
_cell.angle_alpha   90.00
_cell.angle_beta   90.00
_cell.angle_gamma   90.00
#
_symmetry.space_group_name_H-M   'P 1'
#
loop_
_entity.id
_entity.type
_entity.pdbx_description
1 polymer ?
#
loop_
_entity_poly.entity_id
_entity_poly.type
_entity_poly.pdbx_seq_one_letter_code
_entity_poly.pdbx_strand_id
1 'polypeptide(L)'
;MSDINIDELLDISLDDLNDLPEFKPFPAGSHLIKMTMDKKEVNEKPCVEIKLVMVETVELAKEVSEDKKCVEGDETSILCDLTNEYGQGNLKAICKPIGEALGTSNLSEIVASVKDLECAVTTTLRKDKNDPDKFYTQIKQVTLG
;
A
#
# COMPACT_ATOMS: atom_id res chain seq x y z
N MET A 1 -6.27 -35.13 20.42
CA MET A 1 -6.44 -33.69 20.66
C MET A 1 -5.11 -33.23 21.16
N SER A 2 -4.40 -32.42 20.38
CA SER A 2 -3.14 -31.83 20.83
C SER A 2 -3.51 -30.80 21.89
N ASP A 3 -3.17 -31.08 23.14
CA ASP A 3 -3.19 -30.08 24.20
C ASP A 3 -2.22 -28.99 23.78
N ILE A 4 -2.77 -27.86 23.31
CA ILE A 4 -1.99 -26.66 23.09
C ILE A 4 -1.48 -26.26 24.47
N ASN A 5 -0.20 -26.49 24.72
CA ASN A 5 0.43 -26.17 25.99
C ASN A 5 0.53 -24.64 26.10
N ILE A 6 -0.35 -24.06 26.91
CA ILE A 6 -0.43 -22.61 27.12
C ILE A 6 0.92 -22.07 27.62
N ASP A 7 1.70 -22.86 28.35
CA ASP A 7 3.00 -22.46 28.87
C ASP A 7 4.03 -22.26 27.73
N GLU A 8 3.98 -23.06 26.66
CA GLU A 8 4.84 -22.88 25.47
C GLU A 8 4.44 -21.64 24.64
N LEU A 9 3.17 -21.25 24.65
CA LEU A 9 2.69 -20.01 24.02
C LEU A 9 3.07 -18.75 24.82
N LEU A 10 3.21 -18.87 26.14
CA LEU A 10 3.56 -17.77 27.03
C LEU A 10 5.08 -17.63 27.25
N ASP A 11 5.87 -18.64 26.87
CA ASP A 11 7.34 -18.60 26.84
C ASP A 11 7.90 -17.92 25.58
N ILE A 12 7.03 -17.54 24.62
CA ILE A 12 7.41 -16.65 23.52
C ILE A 12 7.69 -15.27 24.10
N SER A 13 8.86 -14.70 23.81
CA SER A 13 9.21 -13.37 24.30
C SER A 13 8.22 -12.34 23.74
N LEU A 14 7.88 -11.29 24.50
CA LEU A 14 7.02 -10.22 24.00
C LEU A 14 7.58 -9.57 22.72
N ASP A 15 8.89 -9.68 22.49
CA ASP A 15 9.58 -9.20 21.30
C ASP A 15 9.46 -10.16 20.09
N ASP A 16 9.08 -11.43 20.32
CA ASP A 16 8.79 -12.44 19.29
C ASP A 16 7.29 -12.50 18.93
N LEU A 17 6.44 -11.72 19.63
CA LEU A 17 5.06 -11.51 19.24
C LEU A 17 5.06 -10.56 18.04
N ASN A 18 4.80 -11.10 16.85
CA ASN A 18 4.65 -10.30 15.64
C ASN A 18 3.73 -9.10 15.91
N ASP A 19 4.20 -7.90 15.57
CA ASP A 19 3.38 -6.70 15.60
C ASP A 19 2.11 -6.94 14.76
N LEU A 20 0.97 -6.57 15.32
CA LEU A 20 -0.30 -6.72 14.61
C LEU A 20 -0.28 -5.83 13.37
N PRO A 21 -0.77 -6.31 12.22
CA PRO A 21 -0.97 -5.48 11.04
C PRO A 21 -1.77 -4.21 11.36
N GLU A 22 -1.21 -3.06 11.04
CA GLU A 22 -1.86 -1.78 11.24
C GLU A 22 -2.24 -1.12 9.92
N PHE A 23 -3.37 -0.41 9.92
CA PHE A 23 -3.69 0.49 8.81
C PHE A 23 -2.99 1.84 9.04
N LYS A 24 -1.87 2.07 8.37
CA LYS A 24 -1.08 3.30 8.54
C LYS A 24 -0.46 3.81 7.23
N PRO A 25 -0.13 5.11 7.13
CA PRO A 25 0.60 5.63 5.98
C PRO A 25 1.98 4.97 5.86
N PHE A 26 2.32 4.47 4.67
CA PHE A 26 3.63 3.86 4.46
C PHE A 26 4.69 4.97 4.39
N PRO A 27 5.84 4.78 5.06
CA PRO A 27 6.91 5.77 5.05
C PRO A 27 7.49 5.98 3.65
N ALA A 28 8.35 6.98 3.50
CA ALA A 28 9.06 7.17 2.25
C ALA A 28 10.15 6.10 2.07
N GLY A 29 10.09 5.33 0.98
CA GLY A 29 10.98 4.21 0.76
C GLY A 29 10.58 3.35 -0.43
N SER A 30 11.34 2.29 -0.67
CA SER A 30 11.01 1.19 -1.58
C SER A 30 10.48 0.01 -0.77
N HIS A 31 9.30 -0.48 -1.16
CA HIS A 31 8.58 -1.53 -0.46
C HIS A 31 8.10 -2.57 -1.47
N LEU A 32 8.23 -3.85 -1.12
CA LEU A 32 7.55 -4.95 -1.76
C LEU A 32 6.15 -5.06 -1.14
N ILE A 33 5.12 -4.96 -1.96
CA ILE A 33 3.73 -4.92 -1.51
C ILE A 33 2.85 -5.82 -2.37
N LYS A 34 1.68 -6.18 -1.85
CA LYS A 34 0.57 -6.72 -2.61
C LYS A 34 -0.42 -5.60 -2.91
N MET A 35 -0.66 -5.35 -4.18
CA MET A 35 -1.55 -4.29 -4.66
C MET A 35 -2.90 -4.87 -5.08
N THR A 36 -3.98 -4.27 -4.58
CA THR A 36 -5.35 -4.57 -5.03
C THR A 36 -6.05 -3.27 -5.42
N MET A 37 -6.71 -3.26 -6.57
CA MET A 37 -7.48 -2.10 -7.05
C MET A 37 -8.98 -2.40 -7.08
N ASP A 38 -9.77 -1.49 -6.53
CA ASP A 38 -11.22 -1.60 -6.50
C ASP A 38 -11.89 -0.30 -6.96
N LYS A 39 -12.99 -0.43 -7.70
CA LYS A 39 -13.85 0.72 -8.04
C LYS A 39 -14.75 1.02 -6.85
N LYS A 40 -14.77 2.26 -6.38
CA LYS A 40 -15.62 2.70 -5.28
C LYS A 40 -16.27 4.04 -5.60
N GLU A 41 -17.41 4.29 -4.97
CA GLU A 41 -18.02 5.61 -4.93
C GLU A 41 -17.81 6.19 -3.52
N VAL A 42 -17.20 7.37 -3.43
CA VAL A 42 -16.94 8.04 -2.15
C VAL A 42 -17.50 9.45 -2.25
N ASN A 43 -18.47 9.78 -1.39
CA ASN A 43 -19.18 11.06 -1.44
C ASN A 43 -19.73 11.38 -2.84
N GLU A 44 -20.42 10.41 -3.46
CA GLU A 44 -21.00 10.52 -4.81
C GLU A 44 -19.99 10.72 -5.96
N LYS A 45 -18.70 10.56 -5.67
CA LYS A 45 -17.63 10.67 -6.67
C LYS A 45 -17.10 9.29 -7.05
N PRO A 46 -17.00 8.99 -8.35
CA PRO A 46 -16.35 7.77 -8.81
C PRO A 46 -14.85 7.82 -8.48
N CYS A 47 -14.38 6.84 -7.73
CA CYS A 47 -13.01 6.70 -7.28
C CYS A 47 -12.48 5.30 -7.63
N VAL A 48 -11.16 5.20 -7.77
CA VAL A 48 -10.45 3.92 -7.70
C VAL A 48 -9.68 3.90 -6.40
N GLU A 49 -9.96 2.91 -5.56
CA GLU A 49 -9.19 2.62 -4.36
C GLU A 49 -8.05 1.68 -4.71
N ILE A 50 -6.86 2.02 -4.25
CA ILE A 50 -5.64 1.22 -4.42
C ILE A 50 -5.20 0.84 -3.02
N LYS A 51 -5.39 -0.42 -2.66
CA LYS A 51 -4.95 -0.99 -1.38
C LYS A 51 -3.56 -1.58 -1.56
N LEU A 52 -2.68 -1.32 -0.59
CA LEU A 52 -1.35 -1.89 -0.52
C LEU A 52 -1.24 -2.63 0.80
N VAL A 53 -0.85 -3.90 0.72
CA VAL A 53 -0.49 -4.72 1.88
C VAL A 53 1.01 -4.91 1.86
N MET A 54 1.67 -4.58 2.97
CA MET A 54 3.12 -4.67 3.11
C MET A 54 3.55 -6.14 3.07
N VAL A 55 4.52 -6.47 2.21
CA VAL A 55 5.22 -7.76 2.24
C VAL A 55 6.58 -7.55 2.90
N GLU A 56 7.35 -6.59 2.39
CA GLU A 56 8.69 -6.28 2.91
C GLU A 56 9.07 -4.83 2.61
N THR A 57 9.76 -4.16 3.53
CA THR A 57 10.42 -2.90 3.23
C THR A 57 11.86 -3.15 2.78
N VAL A 58 12.13 -2.85 1.50
CA VAL A 58 13.43 -3.08 0.84
C VAL A 58 14.44 -2.00 1.25
N GLU A 59 14.06 -0.73 1.16
CA GLU A 59 14.92 0.39 1.49
C GLU A 59 14.09 1.57 2.01
N LEU A 60 14.47 2.16 3.14
CA LEU A 60 13.87 3.41 3.61
C LEU A 60 14.65 4.61 3.04
N ALA A 61 13.94 5.71 2.77
CA ALA A 61 14.61 6.96 2.46
C ALA A 61 15.50 7.39 3.64
N LYS A 62 16.68 7.95 3.37
CA LYS A 62 17.72 8.28 4.38
C LYS A 62 17.25 9.13 5.56
N GLU A 63 16.16 9.87 5.40
CA GLU A 63 15.60 10.77 6.42
C GLU A 63 14.53 10.10 7.29
N VAL A 64 14.20 8.84 7.04
CA VAL A 64 13.20 8.06 7.77
C VAL A 64 13.90 7.18 8.81
N SER A 65 13.46 7.26 10.07
CA SER A 65 13.95 6.36 11.14
C SER A 65 13.55 4.91 10.85
N GLU A 66 14.41 3.94 11.18
CA GLU A 66 14.09 2.51 11.06
C GLU A 66 12.88 2.11 11.92
N ASP A 67 12.63 2.80 13.03
CA ASP A 67 11.46 2.57 13.89
C ASP A 67 10.12 2.88 13.20
N LYS A 68 10.15 3.52 12.02
CA LYS A 68 8.95 3.80 11.20
C LYS A 68 8.76 2.78 10.08
N LYS A 69 9.59 1.74 10.03
CA LYS A 69 9.45 0.65 9.07
C LYS A 69 8.08 0.00 9.23
N CYS A 70 7.40 -0.24 8.12
CA CYS A 70 6.21 -1.07 8.13
C CYS A 70 6.60 -2.55 8.28
N VAL A 71 5.83 -3.28 9.05
CA VAL A 71 5.96 -4.73 9.20
C VAL A 71 5.12 -5.44 8.14
N GLU A 72 5.39 -6.72 7.92
CA GLU A 72 4.58 -7.55 7.02
C GLU A 72 3.11 -7.51 7.46
N GLY A 73 2.20 -7.35 6.50
CA GLY A 73 0.76 -7.27 6.73
C GLY A 73 0.24 -5.86 6.97
N ASP A 74 1.07 -4.86 7.31
CA ASP A 74 0.63 -3.47 7.43
C ASP A 74 -0.12 -3.04 6.15
N GLU A 75 -1.21 -2.30 6.32
CA GLU A 75 -2.07 -1.90 5.22
C GLU A 75 -2.11 -0.38 5.04
N THR A 76 -2.26 0.04 3.78
CA THR A 76 -2.59 1.43 3.47
C THR A 76 -3.48 1.49 2.23
N SER A 77 -4.24 2.56 2.08
CA SER A 77 -5.05 2.76 0.88
C SER A 77 -4.93 4.18 0.33
N ILE A 78 -5.02 4.26 -1.00
CA ILE A 78 -4.97 5.49 -1.76
C ILE A 78 -6.25 5.57 -2.57
N LEU A 79 -6.99 6.67 -2.42
CA LEU A 79 -8.17 6.95 -3.21
C LEU A 79 -7.83 7.90 -4.36
N CYS A 80 -8.05 7.45 -5.59
CA CYS A 80 -7.92 8.23 -6.80
C CYS A 80 -9.32 8.65 -7.29
N ASP A 81 -9.68 9.91 -7.01
CA ASP A 81 -10.92 10.52 -7.50
C ASP A 81 -10.84 10.75 -9.02
N LEU A 82 -11.73 10.10 -9.77
CA LEU A 82 -11.77 10.17 -11.23
C LEU A 82 -12.40 11.47 -11.76
N THR A 83 -12.97 12.31 -10.89
CA THR A 83 -13.59 13.58 -11.29
C THR A 83 -12.60 14.74 -11.37
N ASN A 84 -11.36 14.55 -10.89
CA ASN A 84 -10.34 15.60 -10.91
C ASN A 84 -9.02 15.13 -11.58
N GLU A 85 -8.30 16.08 -12.18
CA GLU A 85 -7.09 15.79 -12.96
C GLU A 85 -5.96 15.19 -12.10
N TYR A 86 -5.93 15.50 -10.80
CA TYR A 86 -4.90 15.00 -9.90
C TYR A 86 -5.09 13.50 -9.62
N GLY A 87 -6.31 13.07 -9.32
CA GLY A 87 -6.66 11.67 -9.10
C GLY A 87 -6.50 10.85 -10.38
N GLN A 88 -6.93 11.41 -11.52
CA GLN A 88 -6.69 10.79 -12.84
C GLN A 88 -5.19 10.66 -13.15
N GLY A 89 -4.39 11.69 -12.85
CA GLY A 89 -2.94 11.69 -13.04
C GLY A 89 -2.23 10.64 -12.20
N ASN A 90 -2.58 10.55 -10.90
CA ASN A 90 -2.02 9.54 -10.01
C ASN A 90 -2.39 8.12 -10.45
N LEU A 91 -3.66 7.87 -10.77
CA LEU A 91 -4.10 6.56 -11.25
C LEU A 91 -3.37 6.18 -12.54
N LYS A 92 -3.22 7.12 -13.49
CA LYS A 92 -2.48 6.89 -14.73
C LYS A 92 -1.01 6.52 -14.46
N ALA A 93 -0.34 7.21 -13.54
CA ALA A 93 1.05 6.92 -13.20
C ALA A 93 1.24 5.50 -12.64
N ILE A 94 0.27 5.03 -11.86
CA ILE A 94 0.27 3.68 -11.27
C ILE A 94 -0.12 2.62 -12.30
N CYS A 95 -1.19 2.84 -13.07
CA CYS A 95 -1.70 1.88 -14.04
C CYS A 95 -0.81 1.76 -15.29
N LYS A 96 -0.02 2.77 -15.64
CA LYS A 96 0.85 2.74 -16.84
C LYS A 96 1.83 1.56 -16.85
N PRO A 97 2.72 1.38 -15.85
CA PRO A 97 3.64 0.23 -15.83
C PRO A 97 2.91 -1.11 -15.77
N ILE A 98 1.73 -1.15 -15.11
CA ILE A 98 0.92 -2.37 -15.03
C ILE A 98 0.31 -2.71 -16.40
N GLY A 99 -0.26 -1.73 -17.09
CA GLY A 99 -0.78 -1.91 -18.43
C GLY A 99 0.29 -2.30 -19.45
N GLU A 100 1.50 -1.74 -19.34
CA GLU A 100 2.65 -2.13 -20.15
C GLU A 100 3.03 -3.60 -19.94
N ALA A 101 3.03 -4.09 -18.69
CA ALA A 101 3.30 -5.50 -18.40
C ALA A 101 2.16 -6.45 -18.83
N LEU A 102 0.91 -6.02 -18.70
CA LEU A 102 -0.26 -6.78 -19.10
C LEU A 102 -0.55 -6.70 -20.62
N GLY A 103 0.12 -5.82 -21.35
CA GLY A 103 -0.11 -5.59 -22.77
C GLY A 103 -1.46 -4.90 -23.07
N THR A 104 -2.04 -4.16 -22.12
CA THR A 104 -3.31 -3.43 -22.30
C THR A 104 -3.18 -1.97 -21.88
N SER A 105 -3.90 -1.10 -22.58
CA SER A 105 -4.05 0.32 -22.21
C SER A 105 -5.44 0.62 -21.65
N ASN A 106 -6.30 -0.38 -21.52
CA ASN A 106 -7.66 -0.22 -21.02
C ASN A 106 -7.63 -0.18 -19.48
N LEU A 107 -7.93 1.00 -18.92
CA LEU A 107 -7.93 1.24 -17.49
C LEU A 107 -8.86 0.30 -16.72
N SER A 108 -10.03 -0.04 -17.26
CA SER A 108 -10.96 -0.94 -16.59
C SER A 108 -10.43 -2.37 -16.52
N GLU A 109 -9.71 -2.82 -17.55
CA GLU A 109 -9.06 -4.14 -17.56
C GLU A 109 -7.90 -4.18 -16.58
N ILE A 110 -7.08 -3.12 -16.54
CA ILE A 110 -5.97 -2.99 -15.58
C ILE A 110 -6.52 -3.04 -14.15
N VAL A 111 -7.51 -2.21 -13.81
CA VAL A 111 -8.12 -2.22 -12.47
C VAL A 111 -8.70 -3.59 -12.11
N ALA A 112 -9.34 -4.29 -13.06
CA ALA A 112 -9.94 -5.59 -12.79
C ALA A 112 -8.91 -6.73 -12.63
N SER A 113 -7.72 -6.58 -13.23
CA SER A 113 -6.65 -7.59 -13.21
C SER A 113 -5.70 -7.44 -12.02
N VAL A 114 -5.68 -6.29 -11.36
CA VAL A 114 -4.85 -6.05 -10.18
C VAL A 114 -5.58 -6.55 -8.92
N LYS A 115 -5.30 -7.79 -8.54
CA LYS A 115 -5.73 -8.41 -7.29
C LYS A 115 -4.54 -9.11 -6.64
N ASP A 116 -4.17 -8.63 -5.47
CA ASP A 116 -3.01 -9.09 -4.69
C ASP A 116 -1.73 -9.19 -5.54
N LEU A 117 -1.57 -8.24 -6.48
CA LEU A 117 -0.44 -8.19 -7.39
C LEU A 117 0.82 -7.82 -6.61
N GLU A 118 1.77 -8.74 -6.53
CA GLU A 118 3.07 -8.47 -5.93
C GLU A 118 3.88 -7.52 -6.82
N CYS A 119 4.28 -6.38 -6.26
CA CYS A 119 5.07 -5.40 -6.97
C CYS A 119 5.94 -4.58 -6.01
N ALA A 120 7.04 -4.05 -6.53
CA ALA A 120 7.85 -3.08 -5.82
C ALA A 120 7.29 -1.68 -6.06
N VAL A 121 7.05 -0.94 -4.99
CA VAL A 121 6.59 0.45 -5.05
C VAL A 121 7.56 1.36 -4.33
N THR A 122 7.77 2.56 -4.88
CA THR A 122 8.41 3.65 -4.17
C THR A 122 7.34 4.58 -3.63
N THR A 123 7.22 4.67 -2.30
CA THR A 123 6.26 5.53 -1.62
C THR A 123 6.91 6.80 -1.11
N THR A 124 6.08 7.82 -0.92
CA THR A 124 6.39 9.05 -0.18
C THR A 124 5.18 9.44 0.65
N LEU A 125 5.37 10.33 1.62
CA LEU A 125 4.28 10.86 2.42
C LEU A 125 3.91 12.26 1.95
N ARG A 126 2.60 12.50 1.76
CA ARG A 126 2.05 13.83 1.55
C ARG A 126 1.28 14.27 2.78
N LYS A 127 1.61 15.46 3.26
CA LYS A 127 0.88 16.15 4.33
C LYS A 127 -0.52 16.56 3.87
N ASP A 128 -1.53 16.43 4.74
CA ASP A 128 -2.86 16.97 4.48
C ASP A 128 -2.78 18.51 4.37
N LYS A 129 -3.67 19.11 3.58
CA LYS A 129 -3.67 20.56 3.37
C LYS A 129 -4.27 21.31 4.55
N ASN A 130 -5.18 20.67 5.29
CA ASN A 130 -5.96 21.25 6.37
C ASN A 130 -5.50 20.75 7.74
N ASP A 131 -4.86 19.57 7.80
CA ASP A 131 -4.37 18.98 9.03
C ASP A 131 -2.85 18.75 8.96
N PRO A 132 -2.04 19.48 9.75
CA PRO A 132 -0.61 19.40 9.62
C PRO A 132 0.02 18.09 10.14
N ASP A 133 -0.72 17.31 10.92
CA ASP A 133 -0.22 16.07 11.55
C ASP A 133 -0.66 14.82 10.79
N LYS A 134 -1.56 14.99 9.81
CA LYS A 134 -2.05 13.90 8.97
C LYS A 134 -1.23 13.75 7.70
N PHE A 135 -0.77 12.54 7.46
CA PHE A 135 -0.02 12.16 6.26
C PHE A 135 -0.75 11.08 5.48
N TYR A 136 -0.59 11.08 4.16
CA TYR A 136 -1.10 10.05 3.27
C TYR A 136 0.03 9.47 2.43
N THR A 137 -0.04 8.16 2.22
CA THR A 137 0.83 7.46 1.28
C THR A 137 0.62 7.99 -0.14
N GLN A 138 1.71 8.21 -0.85
CA GLN A 138 1.72 8.48 -2.28
C GLN A 138 2.69 7.54 -2.97
N ILE A 139 2.23 6.88 -4.02
CA ILE A 139 3.08 6.06 -4.89
C ILE A 139 3.75 7.00 -5.90
N LYS A 140 5.09 7.04 -5.88
CA LYS A 140 5.89 7.74 -6.91
C LYS A 140 6.20 6.86 -8.10
N GLN A 141 6.43 5.58 -7.86
CA GLN A 141 6.84 4.63 -8.88
C GLN A 141 6.32 3.24 -8.54
N VAL A 142 5.93 2.50 -9.57
CA VAL A 142 5.59 1.08 -9.49
C VAL A 142 6.54 0.34 -10.43
N THR A 143 7.07 -0.78 -9.96
CA THR A 143 7.94 -1.66 -10.73
C THR A 143 7.46 -3.09 -10.54
N LEU A 144 7.17 -3.75 -11.65
CA LEU A 144 6.81 -5.16 -11.70
C LEU A 144 8.09 -5.97 -11.87
N GLY A 145 8.24 -7.01 -11.06
CA GLY A 145 9.37 -7.95 -11.11
C GLY A 145 9.26 -8.97 -12.22
#